data_AF-A0A820NDQ9-F1
#
_entry.id   AF-A0A820NDQ9-F1
#
_cell.length_a   1.000
_cell.length_b   1.000
_cell.length_c   1.000
_cell.angle_alpha   90.00
_cell.angle_beta   90.00
_cell.angle_gamma   90.00
#
_symmetry.space_group_name_H-M   'P 1'
#
loop_
_entity.id
_entity.type
_entity.pdbx_description
1 polymer ?
#
loop_
_entity_poly.entity_id
_entity_poly.type
_entity_poly.pdbx_seq_one_letter_code
_entity_poly.pdbx_strand_id
1 'polypeptide(L)'
;LLPYDNYDYSLVINHCCENVIGYVQIPVGYAGPLRVDNRNFYIPMATTEGALVASTNRGCKAVSMSKGGIETIIFNDGMTRGPVLKFATIRQAYDAYEWFETNFEEIKKCFDGTSSYAR
;
A
#
# COMPACT_ATOMS: atom_id res chain seq x y z
N LEU A 1 -26.31 -14.05 -10.97
CA LEU A 1 -26.68 -13.48 -9.65
C LEU A 1 -25.39 -13.04 -8.96
N LEU A 2 -25.39 -11.97 -8.17
CA LEU A 2 -24.23 -11.59 -7.34
C LEU A 2 -24.05 -12.66 -6.24
N PRO A 3 -22.86 -13.24 -6.05
CA PRO A 3 -22.63 -14.21 -4.98
C PRO A 3 -22.59 -13.50 -3.62
N TYR A 4 -23.10 -14.19 -2.60
CA TYR A 4 -23.18 -13.67 -1.23
C TYR A 4 -23.09 -14.78 -0.17
N ASP A 5 -23.51 -16.01 -0.48
CA ASP A 5 -23.42 -17.13 0.47
C ASP A 5 -21.96 -17.56 0.75
N ASN A 6 -21.74 -18.18 1.92
CA ASN A 6 -20.48 -18.83 2.32
C ASN A 6 -19.24 -17.91 2.35
N TYR A 7 -19.43 -16.64 2.65
CA TYR A 7 -18.36 -15.69 2.92
C TYR A 7 -18.48 -15.16 4.36
N ASP A 8 -17.36 -15.06 5.07
CA ASP A 8 -17.36 -14.59 6.46
C ASP A 8 -17.44 -13.06 6.51
N TYR A 9 -18.67 -12.55 6.58
CA TYR A 9 -18.92 -11.11 6.69
C TYR A 9 -18.56 -10.50 8.04
N SER A 10 -18.29 -11.30 9.07
CA SER A 10 -17.89 -10.78 10.38
C SER A 10 -16.56 -10.01 10.32
N LEU A 11 -15.71 -10.36 9.35
CA LEU A 11 -14.44 -9.68 9.07
C LEU A 11 -14.58 -8.41 8.22
N VAL A 12 -15.74 -8.17 7.60
CA VAL A 12 -15.96 -7.06 6.66
C VAL A 12 -16.76 -5.93 7.29
N ILE A 13 -17.82 -6.27 8.02
CA ILE A 13 -18.73 -5.28 8.60
C ILE A 13 -17.96 -4.41 9.61
N ASN A 14 -18.09 -3.08 9.49
CA ASN A 14 -17.41 -2.07 10.31
C ASN A 14 -15.87 -2.02 10.20
N HIS A 15 -15.28 -2.79 9.29
CA HIS A 15 -13.83 -2.80 9.06
C HIS A 15 -13.46 -2.44 7.62
N CYS A 16 -14.17 -3.00 6.64
CA CYS A 16 -13.79 -2.93 5.23
C CYS A 16 -14.89 -2.36 4.32
N CYS A 17 -16.17 -2.60 4.61
CA CYS A 17 -17.28 -2.17 3.75
C CYS A 17 -18.62 -2.06 4.51
N GLU A 18 -19.44 -1.08 4.14
CA GLU A 18 -20.79 -0.84 4.67
C GLU A 18 -21.89 -1.25 3.67
N ASN A 19 -23.11 -1.51 4.16
CA ASN A 19 -24.27 -1.88 3.33
C ASN A 19 -23.99 -3.04 2.36
N VAL A 20 -23.35 -4.10 2.88
CA VAL A 20 -22.88 -5.24 2.08
C VAL A 20 -24.05 -6.05 1.51
N ILE A 21 -24.02 -6.28 0.20
CA ILE A 21 -25.04 -7.07 -0.54
C ILE A 21 -24.47 -8.34 -1.19
N GLY A 22 -23.17 -8.60 -1.03
CA GLY A 22 -22.46 -9.69 -1.70
C GLY A 22 -20.98 -9.39 -1.86
N TYR A 23 -20.32 -10.06 -2.80
CA TYR A 23 -18.93 -9.80 -3.18
C TYR A 23 -18.72 -9.98 -4.69
N VAL A 24 -17.62 -9.43 -5.20
CA VAL A 24 -17.23 -9.60 -6.60
C VAL A 24 -16.07 -10.59 -6.67
N GLN A 25 -16.23 -11.64 -7.49
CA GLN A 25 -15.16 -12.60 -7.75
C GLN A 25 -14.25 -12.07 -8.86
N ILE A 26 -12.96 -11.93 -8.56
CA ILE A 26 -11.94 -11.55 -9.55
C ILE A 26 -11.06 -12.79 -9.83
N PRO A 27 -10.86 -13.20 -11.10
CA PRO A 27 -9.95 -14.29 -11.42
C PRO A 27 -8.54 -14.03 -10.88
N VAL A 28 -7.94 -15.02 -10.23
CA VAL A 28 -6.58 -14.95 -9.70
C VAL A 28 -5.69 -15.96 -10.42
N GLY A 29 -4.68 -15.45 -11.12
CA GLY A 29 -3.59 -16.24 -11.68
C GLY A 29 -2.30 -16.03 -10.90
N TYR A 30 -1.22 -16.67 -11.35
CA TYR A 30 0.12 -16.41 -10.82
C TYR A 30 1.14 -16.18 -11.94
N ALA A 31 2.18 -15.40 -11.63
CA ALA A 31 3.36 -15.24 -12.46
C ALA A 31 4.62 -15.65 -11.69
N GLY A 32 5.48 -16.51 -12.25
CA GLY A 32 6.73 -16.91 -11.60
C GLY A 32 7.30 -18.27 -12.04
N PRO A 33 8.43 -18.68 -11.44
CA PRO A 33 9.12 -18.00 -10.35
C PRO A 33 9.88 -16.75 -10.82
N LEU A 34 9.77 -15.67 -10.05
CA LEU A 34 10.62 -14.48 -10.15
C LEU A 34 11.73 -14.58 -9.11
N ARG A 35 13.00 -14.58 -9.54
CA ARG A 35 14.16 -14.59 -8.64
C ARG A 35 14.53 -13.16 -8.22
N VAL A 36 14.26 -12.81 -6.97
CA VAL A 36 14.55 -11.50 -6.36
C VAL A 36 15.39 -11.72 -5.10
N ASP A 37 16.54 -11.04 -4.98
CA ASP A 37 17.44 -11.11 -3.83
C ASP A 37 17.74 -12.56 -3.39
N ASN A 38 18.06 -13.41 -4.38
CA ASN A 38 18.30 -14.85 -4.23
C ASN A 38 17.13 -15.69 -3.69
N ARG A 39 15.89 -15.17 -3.75
CA ARG A 39 14.66 -15.90 -3.39
C ARG A 39 13.71 -15.99 -4.57
N ASN A 40 12.98 -17.10 -4.68
CA ASN A 40 12.00 -17.31 -5.74
C ASN A 40 10.60 -16.96 -5.24
N PHE A 41 9.87 -16.16 -6.01
CA PHE A 41 8.50 -15.75 -5.70
C PHE A 41 7.53 -16.18 -6.81
N TYR A 42 6.36 -16.68 -6.41
CA TYR A 42 5.20 -16.84 -7.29
C TYR A 42 4.20 -15.73 -6.93
N ILE A 43 4.03 -14.78 -7.85
CA ILE A 43 3.28 -13.55 -7.59
C ILE A 43 1.79 -13.81 -7.90
N PRO A 44 0.89 -13.75 -6.92
CA PRO A 44 -0.55 -13.81 -7.17
C PRO A 44 -1.01 -12.51 -7.86
N MET A 45 -1.84 -12.64 -8.89
CA MET A 45 -2.35 -11.52 -9.68
C MET A 45 -3.86 -11.67 -9.88
N ALA A 46 -4.65 -10.79 -9.26
CA ALA A 46 -6.09 -10.70 -9.46
C ALA A 46 -6.39 -9.71 -10.60
N THR A 47 -6.93 -10.19 -11.72
CA THR A 47 -7.24 -9.34 -12.88
C THR A 47 -8.29 -9.96 -13.78
N THR A 48 -9.05 -9.13 -14.50
CA THR A 48 -9.91 -9.54 -15.62
C THR A 48 -9.29 -9.25 -16.98
N GLU A 49 -8.11 -8.61 -17.02
CA GLU A 49 -7.40 -8.26 -18.25
C GLU A 49 -6.75 -9.50 -18.87
N GLY A 50 -7.12 -9.79 -20.12
CA GLY A 50 -6.52 -10.86 -20.90
C GLY A 50 -5.02 -10.62 -21.13
N ALA A 51 -4.26 -11.72 -21.20
CA ALA A 51 -2.81 -11.71 -21.45
C ALA A 51 -1.91 -11.02 -20.39
N LEU A 52 -2.43 -10.24 -19.44
CA LEU A 52 -1.62 -9.57 -18.42
C LEU A 52 -0.77 -10.57 -17.62
N VAL A 53 -1.40 -11.58 -17.02
CA VAL A 53 -0.70 -12.60 -16.22
C VAL A 53 0.32 -13.37 -17.07
N ALA A 54 -0.06 -13.76 -18.28
CA ALA A 54 0.83 -14.48 -19.19
C ALA A 54 2.04 -13.64 -19.62
N SER A 55 1.84 -12.35 -19.88
CA SER A 55 2.90 -11.42 -20.24
C SER A 55 3.86 -11.19 -19.08
N THR A 56 3.34 -10.96 -17.87
CA THR A 56 4.16 -10.84 -16.65
C THR A 56 4.94 -12.11 -16.38
N ASN A 57 4.33 -13.29 -16.53
CA ASN A 57 4.99 -14.58 -16.35
C ASN A 57 6.15 -14.79 -17.33
N ARG A 58 5.98 -14.38 -18.59
CA ARG A 58 7.07 -14.37 -19.59
C ARG A 58 8.21 -13.43 -19.18
N GLY A 59 7.89 -12.27 -18.61
CA GLY A 59 8.88 -11.37 -18.01
C GLY A 59 9.66 -12.04 -16.87
N CYS A 60 8.95 -12.70 -15.94
CA CYS A 60 9.59 -13.47 -14.86
C CYS A 60 10.54 -14.53 -15.42
N LYS A 61 10.15 -15.24 -16.49
CA LYS A 61 11.01 -16.23 -17.15
C LYS A 61 12.28 -15.59 -17.73
N ALA A 62 12.14 -14.48 -18.45
CA ALA A 62 13.27 -13.79 -19.05
C ALA A 62 14.27 -13.31 -18.00
N VAL A 63 13.78 -12.72 -16.90
CA VAL A 63 14.63 -12.25 -15.81
C VAL A 63 15.25 -13.41 -15.02
N SER A 64 14.50 -14.47 -14.75
CA SER A 64 15.04 -15.66 -14.06
C SER A 64 16.09 -16.41 -14.89
N MET A 65 16.15 -16.20 -16.22
CA MET A 65 17.20 -16.71 -17.11
C MET A 65 18.44 -15.79 -17.17
N SER A 66 18.35 -14.54 -16.73
CA SER A 66 19.51 -13.65 -16.65
C SER A 66 20.43 -14.09 -15.50
N LYS A 67 21.73 -13.84 -15.65
CA LYS A 67 22.69 -14.15 -14.57
C LYS A 67 22.42 -13.20 -13.40
N GLY A 68 22.12 -13.76 -12.22
CA GLY A 68 22.01 -13.01 -10.96
C GLY A 68 20.57 -12.76 -10.48
N GLY A 69 19.56 -12.88 -11.34
CA GLY A 69 18.18 -12.51 -10.98
C GLY A 69 18.02 -10.98 -10.80
N ILE A 70 17.07 -10.57 -9.96
CA ILE A 70 16.85 -9.17 -9.59
C ILE A 70 17.51 -8.90 -8.24
N GLU A 71 18.19 -7.76 -8.13
CA GLU A 71 18.63 -7.16 -6.86
C GLU A 71 17.75 -5.95 -6.55
N THR A 72 17.26 -5.83 -5.32
CA THR A 72 16.40 -4.72 -4.89
C THR A 72 16.90 -4.04 -3.62
N ILE A 73 16.64 -2.73 -3.50
CA ILE A 73 16.98 -1.92 -2.33
C ILE A 73 15.78 -1.03 -1.99
N ILE A 74 15.38 -1.02 -0.71
CA ILE A 74 14.43 -0.05 -0.16
C ILE A 74 15.25 1.16 0.33
N PHE A 75 15.10 2.30 -0.34
CA PHE A 75 15.88 3.50 -0.03
C PHE A 75 15.19 4.44 0.98
N ASN A 76 13.86 4.36 1.10
CA ASN A 76 13.06 5.14 2.05
C ASN A 76 11.75 4.40 2.36
N ASP A 77 11.25 4.56 3.58
CA ASP A 77 9.98 3.98 4.04
C ASP A 77 9.31 4.96 5.01
N GLY A 78 8.16 5.50 4.60
CA GLY A 78 7.43 6.50 5.37
C GLY A 78 6.13 6.90 4.68
N MET A 79 5.02 6.76 5.40
CA MET A 79 3.71 7.25 4.96
C MET A 79 3.55 8.72 5.33
N THR A 80 2.96 9.51 4.44
CA THR A 80 2.75 10.95 4.69
C THR A 80 1.27 11.28 4.85
N ARG A 81 1.00 12.36 5.58
CA ARG A 81 -0.33 12.97 5.69
C ARG A 81 -0.16 14.49 5.67
N GLY A 82 -0.78 15.16 4.69
CA GLY A 82 -0.74 16.61 4.56
C GLY A 82 -2.06 17.25 4.97
N PRO A 83 -2.27 17.63 6.24
CA PRO A 83 -3.45 18.37 6.65
C PRO A 83 -3.43 19.79 6.08
N VAL A 84 -4.62 20.38 5.89
CA VAL A 84 -4.78 21.79 5.51
C VAL A 84 -5.27 22.56 6.72
N LEU A 85 -4.52 23.60 7.10
CA LEU A 85 -4.88 24.51 8.19
C LEU A 85 -5.32 25.85 7.63
N LYS A 86 -6.35 26.45 8.25
CA LYS A 86 -6.86 27.77 7.87
C LYS A 86 -6.58 28.77 8.99
N PHE A 87 -6.04 29.93 8.58
CA PHE A 87 -5.80 31.07 9.45
C PHE A 87 -6.57 32.29 8.93
N ALA A 88 -6.83 33.28 9.80
CA ALA A 88 -7.60 34.46 9.41
C ALA A 88 -6.79 35.39 8.48
N THR A 89 -5.46 35.38 8.61
CA THR A 89 -4.55 36.21 7.81
C THR A 89 -3.30 35.43 7.38
N ILE A 90 -2.64 35.91 6.32
CA ILE A 90 -1.35 35.35 5.87
C ILE A 90 -0.26 35.43 6.93
N ARG A 91 -0.28 36.48 7.77
CA ARG A 91 0.69 36.66 8.85
C ARG A 91 0.60 35.53 9.87
N GLN A 92 -0.62 35.18 10.30
CA GLN A 92 -0.84 34.07 11.22
C GLN A 92 -0.42 32.72 10.63
N ALA A 93 -0.67 32.50 9.34
CA ALA A 93 -0.22 31.28 8.67
C ALA A 93 1.31 31.18 8.65
N TYR A 94 2.01 32.30 8.44
CA TYR A 94 3.47 32.34 8.49
C TYR A 94 4.00 32.14 9.91
N ASP A 95 3.42 32.81 10.91
CA ASP A 95 3.82 32.62 12.32
C ASP A 95 3.62 31.15 12.75
N ALA A 96 2.56 30.47 12.27
CA ALA A 96 2.34 29.05 12.51
C ALA A 96 3.36 28.15 11.79
N TYR A 97 3.73 28.48 10.55
CA TYR A 97 4.81 27.77 9.83
C TYR A 97 6.13 27.83 10.60
N GLU A 98 6.55 29.01 11.05
CA GLU A 98 7.78 29.17 11.85
C GLU A 98 7.69 28.40 13.18
N TRP A 99 6.50 28.38 13.80
CA TRP A 99 6.25 27.62 15.01
C TRP A 99 6.42 26.11 14.78
N PHE A 100 5.90 25.55 13.68
CA PHE A 100 6.06 24.12 13.37
C PHE A 100 7.52 23.73 13.14
N GLU A 101 8.29 24.55 12.41
CA GLU A 101 9.72 24.31 12.20
C GLU A 101 10.51 24.31 13.53
N THR A 102 10.17 25.23 14.43
CA THR A 102 10.86 25.38 15.72
C THR A 102 10.46 24.31 16.74
N ASN A 103 9.23 23.80 16.68
CA ASN A 103 8.65 22.88 17.68
C ASN A 103 8.47 21.45 17.15
N PHE A 104 9.22 21.07 16.12
CA PHE A 104 9.12 19.74 15.50
C PHE A 104 9.19 18.60 16.51
N GLU A 105 10.12 18.64 17.47
CA GLU A 105 10.29 17.59 18.48
C GLU A 105 9.08 17.41 19.40
N GLU A 106 8.38 18.49 19.75
CA GLU A 106 7.16 18.41 20.56
C GLU A 106 6.01 17.78 19.76
N ILE A 107 5.87 18.20 18.50
CA ILE A 107 4.85 17.66 17.58
C ILE A 107 5.13 16.17 17.32
N LYS A 108 6.38 15.82 17.07
CA LYS A 108 6.84 14.44 16.90
C LYS A 108 6.54 13.60 18.13
N LYS A 109 6.84 14.09 19.34
CA LYS A 109 6.50 13.37 20.57
C LYS A 109 4.99 13.12 20.71
N CYS A 110 4.17 14.10 20.37
CA CYS A 110 2.71 13.94 20.34
C CYS A 110 2.27 12.91 19.29
N PHE A 111 2.85 12.94 18.09
CA PHE A 111 2.57 12.00 17.00
C PHE A 111 2.97 10.56 17.35
N ASP A 112 4.22 10.36 17.79
CA ASP A 112 4.76 9.05 18.19
C ASP A 112 3.99 8.45 19.37
N GLY A 113 3.43 9.29 20.25
CA GLY A 113 2.60 8.88 21.37
C GLY A 113 1.27 8.21 20.97
N THR A 114 0.84 8.33 19.70
CA THR A 114 -0.44 7.77 19.23
C THR A 114 -0.33 6.29 18.81
N SER A 115 0.87 5.78 18.54
CA SER A 115 1.07 4.41 18.07
C SER A 115 2.49 3.92 18.34
N SER A 116 2.63 2.66 18.74
CA SER A 116 3.94 2.01 18.89
C SER A 116 4.77 1.97 17.60
N TYR A 117 4.14 2.13 16.44
CA TYR A 117 4.77 2.11 15.12
C TYR A 117 5.02 3.51 14.53
N ALA A 118 4.38 4.56 15.06
CA ALA A 118 4.60 5.94 14.61
C ALA A 118 5.97 6.44 15.11
N ARG A 119 6.76 6.98 14.20
CA ARG A 119 8.07 7.59 14.43
C ARG A 119 8.23 8.79 13.50
#